data_AF-A0A3M0P017-F1
#
_entry.id   AF-A0A3M0P017-F1
#
_cell.length_a   1.000
_cell.length_b   1.000
_cell.length_c   1.000
_cell.angle_alpha   90.00
_cell.angle_beta   90.00
_cell.angle_gamma   90.00
#
_symmetry.space_group_name_H-M   'P 1'
#
loop_
_entity.id
_entity.type
_entity.pdbx_description
1 polymer ?
#
loop_
_entity_poly.entity_id
_entity_poly.type
_entity_poly.pdbx_seq_one_letter_code
_entity_poly.pdbx_strand_id
1 'polypeptide(L)'
;MVDHRSDREELAGTNKIVMLDNRVLEVYRIKNSMNLFVLRDDIKTQPRQSLLPYTNIMYIKFVSDADLYNTKGEFADRIKFRLGDITSVTGLRYIWIRADKKAELFYKVLNSPARSEEYNFVKASTAKYLFGMHLKPTNTAADVTTDNIEKD
;
A
#
# COMPACT_ATOMS: atom_id res chain seq x y z
N MET A 1 18.91 3.11 -16.62
CA MET A 1 19.20 2.32 -15.41
C MET A 1 18.96 3.25 -14.23
N VAL A 2 18.03 2.93 -13.33
CA VAL A 2 17.83 3.75 -12.12
C VAL A 2 19.04 3.54 -11.22
N ASP A 3 19.66 4.63 -10.77
CA ASP A 3 20.79 4.55 -9.83
C ASP A 3 20.25 4.36 -8.40
N HIS A 4 20.57 3.20 -7.82
CA HIS A 4 20.17 2.80 -6.46
C HIS A 4 21.32 2.93 -5.45
N ARG A 5 22.36 3.72 -5.75
CA ARG A 5 23.51 3.87 -4.85
C ARG A 5 23.12 4.33 -3.44
N SER A 6 22.21 5.30 -3.32
CA SER A 6 21.71 5.78 -2.01
C SER A 6 21.02 4.65 -1.24
N ASP A 7 20.14 3.89 -1.90
CA ASP A 7 19.43 2.77 -1.28
C ASP A 7 20.41 1.70 -0.75
N ARG A 8 21.48 1.43 -1.49
CA ARG A 8 22.52 0.47 -1.07
C ARG A 8 23.32 0.96 0.13
N GLU A 9 23.66 2.24 0.16
CA GLU A 9 24.39 2.86 1.27
C GLU A 9 23.52 2.88 2.54
N GLU A 10 22.22 3.16 2.42
CA GLU A 10 21.28 3.17 3.54
C GLU A 10 20.88 1.75 4.02
N LEU A 11 20.92 0.74 3.14
CA LEU A 11 20.73 -0.68 3.51
C LEU A 11 21.94 -1.29 4.24
N ALA A 12 23.12 -0.67 4.15
CA ALA A 12 24.33 -1.21 4.74
C ALA A 12 24.27 -1.14 6.29
N GLY A 13 24.07 -2.30 6.93
CA GLY A 13 24.12 -2.43 8.39
C GLY A 13 22.83 -2.03 9.11
N THR A 14 21.73 -1.74 8.40
CA THR A 14 20.44 -1.42 9.02
C THR A 14 19.66 -2.68 9.42
N ASN A 15 18.93 -2.61 10.52
CA ASN A 15 17.90 -3.58 10.92
C ASN A 15 16.49 -3.16 10.48
N LYS A 16 16.35 -1.99 9.84
CA LYS A 16 15.08 -1.36 9.49
C LYS A 16 15.06 -0.99 8.01
N ILE A 17 14.07 -1.51 7.30
CA ILE A 17 13.77 -1.21 5.88
C ILE A 17 12.80 -0.02 5.77
N VAL A 18 12.24 0.40 6.90
CA VAL A 18 11.45 1.62 7.02
C VAL A 18 12.43 2.77 6.84
N MET A 19 12.19 3.68 5.89
CA MET A 19 12.93 4.94 5.62
C MET A 19 13.95 4.91 4.47
N LEU A 20 13.66 4.23 3.36
CA LEU A 20 14.47 4.32 2.14
C LEU A 20 13.57 4.84 1.01
N ASP A 21 13.76 6.11 0.63
CA ASP A 21 13.11 6.94 -0.42
C ASP A 21 11.58 6.74 -0.64
N ASN A 22 10.87 7.70 -1.23
CA ASN A 22 9.44 7.57 -1.55
C ASN A 22 9.16 6.57 -2.70
N ARG A 23 10.01 5.55 -2.87
CA ARG A 23 10.00 4.54 -3.93
C ARG A 23 9.76 3.17 -3.34
N VAL A 24 9.11 2.29 -4.12
CA VAL A 24 8.93 0.90 -3.72
C VAL A 24 10.28 0.20 -3.75
N LEU A 25 10.75 -0.25 -2.58
CA LEU A 25 11.94 -1.08 -2.47
C LEU A 25 11.55 -2.50 -2.13
N GLU A 26 12.09 -3.44 -2.89
CA GLU A 26 11.98 -4.87 -2.61
C GLU A 26 13.37 -5.41 -2.31
N VAL A 27 13.55 -5.94 -1.11
CA VAL A 27 14.83 -6.50 -0.65
C VAL A 27 14.66 -7.93 -0.15
N TYR A 28 15.71 -8.73 -0.28
CA TYR A 28 15.80 -10.04 0.32
C TYR A 28 16.77 -10.01 1.49
N ARG A 29 16.38 -10.57 2.64
CA ARG A 29 17.28 -10.72 3.78
C ARG A 29 18.20 -11.91 3.56
N ILE A 30 19.49 -11.74 3.81
CA ILE A 30 20.46 -12.83 3.77
C ILE A 30 20.18 -13.80 4.92
N LYS A 31 20.17 -15.10 4.62
CA LYS A 31 19.93 -16.15 5.62
C LYS A 31 20.92 -16.02 6.79
N ASN A 32 20.42 -16.21 8.01
CA ASN A 32 21.20 -16.11 9.26
C ASN A 32 21.80 -14.71 9.54
N SER A 33 21.28 -13.66 8.90
CA SER A 33 21.59 -12.28 9.23
C SER A 33 20.31 -11.52 9.59
N MET A 34 20.44 -10.60 10.55
CA MET A 34 19.36 -9.69 10.94
C MET A 34 19.43 -8.33 10.24
N ASN A 35 20.60 -7.98 9.69
CA ASN A 35 20.94 -6.63 9.21
C ASN A 35 21.56 -6.59 7.81
N LEU A 36 21.52 -7.70 7.06
CA LEU A 36 22.03 -7.76 5.70
C LEU A 36 20.90 -8.03 4.72
N PHE A 37 20.75 -7.10 3.78
CA PHE A 37 19.73 -7.10 2.75
C PHE A 37 20.35 -6.92 1.37
N VAL A 38 19.71 -7.50 0.35
CA VAL A 38 20.08 -7.35 -1.05
C VAL A 38 18.88 -6.82 -1.80
N LEU A 39 19.06 -5.78 -2.61
CA LEU A 39 18.01 -5.27 -3.50
C LEU A 39 17.59 -6.36 -4.48
N ARG A 40 16.29 -6.51 -4.73
CA ARG A 40 15.78 -7.45 -5.74
C ARG A 40 16.41 -7.21 -7.11
N ASP A 41 16.60 -5.95 -7.47
CA ASP A 41 17.19 -5.56 -8.76
C ASP A 41 18.68 -5.92 -8.89
N ASP A 42 19.38 -6.15 -7.77
CA ASP A 42 20.76 -6.62 -7.77
C ASP A 42 20.85 -8.15 -7.97
N ILE A 43 19.73 -8.88 -7.87
CA ILE A 43 19.68 -10.32 -8.07
C ILE A 43 19.64 -10.66 -9.57
N LYS A 44 20.80 -11.03 -10.12
CA LYS A 44 20.96 -11.44 -11.52
C LYS A 44 20.53 -12.88 -11.80
N THR A 45 20.32 -13.68 -10.76
CA THR A 45 19.94 -15.09 -10.89
C THR A 45 18.82 -15.39 -9.90
N GLN A 46 17.72 -15.92 -10.41
CA GLN A 46 16.52 -16.15 -9.59
C GLN A 46 16.85 -17.11 -8.43
N PRO A 47 16.48 -16.77 -7.18
CA PRO A 47 16.72 -17.64 -6.04
C PRO A 47 15.99 -18.98 -6.24
N ARG A 48 16.65 -20.09 -5.88
CA ARG A 48 16.04 -21.44 -5.97
C ARG A 48 14.83 -21.63 -5.04
N GLN A 49 14.72 -20.78 -4.01
CA GLN A 49 13.59 -20.77 -3.08
C GLN A 49 12.70 -19.57 -3.39
N SER A 50 11.39 -19.76 -3.34
CA SER A 50 10.45 -18.63 -3.39
C SER A 50 10.62 -17.79 -2.14
N LEU A 51 11.19 -16.59 -2.29
CA LEU A 51 11.36 -15.63 -1.22
C LEU A 51 10.28 -14.56 -1.36
N LEU A 52 9.57 -14.25 -0.27
CA LEU A 52 8.79 -13.02 -0.20
C LEU A 52 9.76 -11.86 0.06
N PRO A 53 9.76 -10.80 -0.77
CA PRO A 53 10.60 -9.64 -0.51
C PRO A 53 10.11 -8.93 0.76
N TYR A 54 11.05 -8.36 1.51
CA TYR A 54 10.71 -7.29 2.43
C TYR A 54 10.56 -6.00 1.63
N THR A 55 9.59 -5.17 2.00
CA THR A 55 9.32 -3.92 1.31
C THR A 55 8.81 -2.84 2.26
N ASN A 56 9.13 -1.59 1.93
CA ASN A 56 8.67 -0.39 2.63
C ASN A 56 7.20 -0.02 2.30
N ILE A 57 6.56 -0.71 1.37
CA ILE A 57 5.13 -0.53 1.05
C ILE A 57 4.32 -1.75 1.47
N MET A 58 3.03 -1.56 1.77
CA MET A 58 2.12 -2.66 2.05
C MET A 58 1.53 -3.20 0.75
N TYR A 59 1.48 -4.52 0.58
CA TYR A 59 0.74 -5.18 -0.49
C TYR A 59 -0.50 -5.88 0.05
N ILE A 60 -1.61 -5.72 -0.68
CA ILE A 60 -2.89 -6.38 -0.39
C ILE A 60 -3.32 -7.24 -1.56
N LYS A 61 -4.12 -8.26 -1.27
CA LYS A 61 -4.83 -9.07 -2.26
C LYS A 61 -6.33 -8.91 -2.08
N PHE A 62 -7.04 -8.58 -3.15
CA PHE A 62 -8.50 -8.45 -3.11
C PHE A 62 -9.17 -9.83 -2.97
N VAL A 63 -10.09 -9.94 -2.02
CA VAL A 63 -10.89 -11.15 -1.73
C VAL A 63 -12.33 -11.05 -2.23
N SER A 64 -12.67 -9.90 -2.83
CA SER A 64 -13.88 -9.63 -3.60
C SER A 64 -13.55 -8.57 -4.66
N ASP A 65 -14.46 -8.30 -5.59
CA ASP A 65 -14.38 -7.06 -6.38
C ASP A 65 -14.36 -5.83 -5.43
N ALA A 66 -13.62 -4.79 -5.81
CA ALA A 66 -13.42 -3.61 -4.99
C ALA A 66 -13.55 -2.32 -5.81
N ASP A 67 -14.61 -1.57 -5.54
CA ASP A 67 -14.83 -0.26 -6.15
C ASP A 67 -13.84 0.78 -5.60
N LEU A 68 -13.58 1.80 -6.42
CA LEU A 68 -12.69 2.91 -6.07
C LEU A 68 -13.49 4.07 -5.53
N TYR A 69 -12.97 4.72 -4.51
CA TYR A 69 -13.60 5.84 -3.80
C TYR A 69 -12.67 7.05 -3.77
N ASN A 70 -13.25 8.24 -3.66
CA ASN A 70 -12.54 9.46 -3.30
C ASN A 70 -12.60 9.72 -1.79
N THR A 71 -11.97 10.81 -1.33
CA THR A 71 -11.96 11.21 0.09
C THR A 71 -13.33 11.64 0.62
N LYS A 72 -14.30 11.90 -0.25
CA LYS A 72 -15.70 12.25 0.10
C LYS A 72 -16.61 11.02 0.22
N GLY A 73 -16.06 9.81 -0.01
CA GLY A 73 -16.82 8.56 0.05
C GLY A 73 -17.68 8.30 -1.19
N GLU A 74 -17.41 8.98 -2.30
CA GLU A 74 -18.06 8.77 -3.59
C GLU A 74 -17.24 7.78 -4.42
N PHE A 75 -17.91 6.88 -5.16
CA PHE A 75 -17.23 5.86 -5.95
C PHE A 75 -17.01 6.28 -7.42
N ALA A 76 -15.94 5.78 -8.05
CA ALA A 76 -15.70 5.94 -9.48
C ALA A 76 -16.61 4.98 -10.26
N ASP A 77 -17.47 5.52 -11.13
CA ASP A 77 -18.34 4.66 -11.94
C ASP A 77 -17.53 3.71 -12.84
N ARG A 78 -17.97 2.45 -12.92
CA ARG A 78 -17.48 1.35 -13.78
C ARG A 78 -16.03 0.88 -13.61
N ILE A 79 -15.20 1.54 -12.80
CA ILE A 79 -13.79 1.15 -12.59
C ILE A 79 -13.61 0.52 -11.21
N LYS A 80 -13.01 -0.68 -11.18
CA LYS A 80 -12.80 -1.45 -9.96
C LYS A 80 -11.57 -2.34 -10.06
N PHE A 81 -11.05 -2.77 -8.92
CA PHE A 81 -10.21 -3.97 -8.86
C PHE A 81 -11.07 -5.22 -8.81
N ARG A 82 -10.55 -6.32 -9.35
CA ARG A 82 -11.20 -7.63 -9.40
C ARG A 82 -10.74 -8.52 -8.28
N LEU A 83 -11.58 -9.51 -7.95
CA LEU A 83 -11.19 -10.62 -7.09
C LEU A 83 -9.84 -11.20 -7.53
N GLY A 84 -8.90 -11.29 -6.59
CA GLY A 84 -7.58 -11.87 -6.82
C GLY A 84 -6.50 -10.87 -7.24
N ASP A 85 -6.86 -9.66 -7.65
CA ASP A 85 -5.91 -8.59 -7.96
C ASP A 85 -5.03 -8.29 -6.75
N ILE A 86 -3.79 -7.91 -7.02
CA ILE A 86 -2.79 -7.55 -6.02
C ILE A 86 -2.34 -6.13 -6.32
N THR A 87 -2.35 -5.27 -5.31
CA THR A 87 -1.86 -3.89 -5.43
C THR A 87 -1.07 -3.48 -4.19
N SER A 88 -0.21 -2.49 -4.37
CA SER A 88 0.45 -1.78 -3.28
C SER A 88 -0.40 -0.63 -2.77
N VAL A 89 -0.28 -0.35 -1.47
CA VAL A 89 -1.04 0.70 -0.76
C VAL A 89 -0.12 1.51 0.12
N THR A 90 -0.37 2.83 0.17
CA THR A 90 0.48 3.81 0.85
C THR A 90 -0.18 4.45 2.06
N GLY A 91 -1.49 4.27 2.23
CA GLY A 91 -2.24 4.89 3.31
C GLY A 91 -3.39 4.03 3.78
N LEU A 92 -3.79 4.25 5.03
CA LEU A 92 -4.93 3.62 5.68
C LEU A 92 -5.69 4.72 6.42
N ARG A 93 -6.98 4.90 6.15
CA ARG A 93 -7.80 5.94 6.81
C ARG A 93 -9.27 5.58 6.81
N TYR A 94 -10.00 6.10 7.78
CA TYR A 94 -11.45 6.12 7.78
C TYR A 94 -11.96 7.21 6.83
N ILE A 95 -13.02 6.89 6.10
CA ILE A 95 -13.77 7.78 5.20
C ILE A 95 -15.26 7.60 5.53
N TRP A 96 -16.00 8.70 5.57
CA TRP A 96 -17.45 8.67 5.78
C TRP A 96 -18.17 8.30 4.49
N ILE A 97 -18.98 7.24 4.52
CA ILE A 97 -19.81 6.83 3.38
C ILE A 97 -21.24 7.31 3.61
N ARG A 98 -21.67 8.31 2.83
CA ARG A 98 -22.99 8.94 2.99
C ARG A 98 -24.14 7.94 2.78
N ALA A 99 -24.01 7.05 1.79
CA ALA A 99 -25.03 6.04 1.48
C ALA A 99 -25.26 5.09 2.66
N ASP A 100 -24.17 4.70 3.33
CA ASP A 100 -24.19 3.73 4.44
C ASP A 100 -24.31 4.40 5.82
N LYS A 101 -24.28 5.75 5.87
CA LYS A 101 -24.29 6.58 7.08
C LYS A 101 -23.32 6.11 8.16
N LYS A 102 -22.10 5.74 7.75
CA LYS A 102 -21.06 5.24 8.65
C LYS A 102 -19.66 5.54 8.14
N ALA A 103 -18.71 5.57 9.07
CA ALA A 103 -17.29 5.56 8.77
C ALA A 103 -16.86 4.14 8.37
N GLU A 104 -16.14 4.02 7.27
CA GLU A 104 -15.49 2.77 6.85
C GLU A 104 -13.99 2.98 6.65
N LEU A 105 -13.22 1.90 6.83
CA LEU A 105 -11.77 1.91 6.69
C LEU A 105 -11.37 1.67 5.23
N PHE A 106 -10.43 2.47 4.72
CA PHE A 106 -9.97 2.42 3.33
C PHE A 106 -8.46 2.37 3.22
N TYR A 107 -7.97 1.62 2.23
CA TYR A 107 -6.60 1.72 1.76
C TYR A 107 -6.49 2.76 0.65
N LYS A 108 -5.43 3.59 0.68
CA LYS A 108 -5.01 4.41 -0.47
C LYS A 108 -4.12 3.57 -1.38
N VAL A 109 -4.58 3.26 -2.59
CA VAL A 109 -3.81 2.51 -3.58
C VAL A 109 -2.79 3.42 -4.26
N LEU A 110 -1.61 2.87 -4.56
CA LEU A 110 -0.57 3.62 -5.27
C LEU A 110 -0.91 3.78 -6.76
N ASN A 111 -1.34 2.70 -7.41
CA ASN A 111 -1.63 2.64 -8.84
C ASN A 111 -3.12 2.40 -9.06
N SER A 112 -3.91 3.47 -8.99
CA SER A 112 -5.35 3.39 -9.27
C SER A 112 -5.61 3.18 -10.77
N PRO A 113 -6.52 2.27 -11.17
CA PRO A 113 -6.97 2.17 -12.55
C PRO A 113 -7.98 3.27 -12.93
N ALA A 114 -8.38 4.14 -12.00
CA ALA A 114 -9.26 5.26 -12.31
C ALA A 114 -8.57 6.31 -13.19
N ARG A 115 -9.36 6.97 -14.06
CA ARG A 115 -8.87 8.10 -14.88
C ARG A 115 -8.58 9.36 -14.06
N SER A 116 -9.28 9.53 -12.94
CA SER A 116 -9.09 10.65 -12.01
C SER A 116 -8.28 10.18 -10.81
N GLU A 117 -7.23 10.94 -10.47
CA GLU A 117 -6.33 10.66 -9.36
C GLU A 117 -7.02 10.77 -8.00
N GLU A 118 -8.20 11.40 -7.93
CA GLU A 118 -8.99 11.52 -6.72
C GLU A 118 -9.57 10.17 -6.26
N TYR A 119 -9.78 9.24 -7.18
CA TYR A 119 -10.37 7.92 -6.91
C TYR A 119 -9.28 6.88 -6.71
N ASN A 120 -8.62 6.92 -5.56
CA ASN A 120 -7.52 6.03 -5.20
C ASN A 120 -7.74 5.34 -3.85
N PHE A 121 -8.98 5.23 -3.38
CA PHE A 121 -9.31 4.52 -2.15
C PHE A 121 -10.13 3.25 -2.40
N VAL A 122 -9.84 2.17 -1.67
CA VAL A 122 -10.62 0.92 -1.70
C VAL A 122 -10.99 0.52 -0.28
N LYS A 123 -12.20 -0.03 -0.08
CA LYS A 123 -12.65 -0.51 1.24
C LYS A 123 -11.69 -1.59 1.75
N ALA A 124 -11.16 -1.42 2.95
CA ALA A 124 -10.20 -2.37 3.53
C ALA A 124 -10.79 -3.78 3.70
N SER A 125 -12.11 -3.88 3.92
CA SER A 125 -12.85 -5.15 4.02
C SER A 125 -12.87 -5.98 2.74
N THR A 126 -12.61 -5.38 1.58
CA THR A 126 -12.55 -6.09 0.28
C THR A 126 -11.21 -6.77 0.02
N ALA A 127 -10.24 -6.62 0.92
CA ALA A 127 -8.88 -7.11 0.74
C ALA A 127 -8.32 -7.76 2.00
N LYS A 128 -7.26 -8.55 1.81
CA LYS A 128 -6.43 -9.07 2.89
C LYS A 128 -4.98 -8.63 2.71
N TYR A 129 -4.29 -8.45 3.83
CA TYR A 129 -2.83 -8.28 3.83
C TYR A 129 -2.15 -9.46 3.12
N LEU A 130 -1.17 -9.15 2.27
CA LEU A 130 -0.37 -10.14 1.57
C LEU A 130 1.07 -10.16 2.11
N PHE A 131 1.80 -9.05 2.01
CA PHE A 131 3.14 -8.87 2.57
C PHE A 131 3.51 -7.38 2.67
N GLY A 132 4.63 -7.07 3.32
CA GLY A 132 5.21 -5.73 3.39
C GLY A 132 4.99 -5.03 4.72
N MET A 133 5.07 -3.69 4.70
CA MET A 133 4.88 -2.88 5.90
C MET A 133 3.42 -2.94 6.38
N HIS A 134 3.19 -2.95 7.69
CA HIS A 134 1.84 -2.78 8.23
C HIS A 134 1.50 -1.30 8.40
N LEU A 135 0.44 -0.84 7.75
CA LEU A 135 -0.07 0.51 7.88
C LEU A 135 -0.87 0.69 9.18
N LYS A 136 -0.82 1.90 9.73
CA LYS A 136 -1.70 2.36 10.80
C LYS A 136 -2.69 3.38 10.25
N PRO A 137 -3.97 3.36 10.68
CA PRO A 137 -4.93 4.39 10.28
C PRO A 137 -4.44 5.80 10.67
N THR A 138 -4.57 6.76 9.75
CA THR A 138 -4.18 8.17 10.01
C THR A 138 -5.21 8.95 10.83
N ASN A 139 -6.40 8.38 11.00
CA ASN A 139 -7.52 8.92 11.78
C ASN A 139 -8.32 7.75 12.36
N THR A 140 -9.36 8.09 13.13
CA THR A 140 -10.32 7.16 13.72
C THR A 140 -11.68 7.29 13.05
N ALA A 141 -12.58 6.33 13.32
CA ALA A 141 -13.96 6.40 12.84
C ALA A 141 -14.72 7.62 13.39
N ALA A 142 -14.38 8.10 14.59
CA ALA A 142 -15.02 9.26 15.22
C ALA A 142 -14.60 10.59 14.56
N ASP A 143 -13.43 10.63 13.91
CA ASP A 143 -12.89 11.84 13.27
C ASP A 143 -13.58 12.16 11.93
N VAL A 144 -14.41 11.25 11.42
CA VAL A 144 -15.12 11.43 10.15
C VAL A 144 -16.62 11.46 10.36
N THR A 145 -17.22 12.63 10.08
CA THR A 145 -18.67 12.88 10.16
C THR A 145 -19.20 13.34 8.81
N THR A 146 -20.51 13.59 8.71
CA THR A 146 -21.16 14.16 7.53
C THR A 146 -20.57 15.50 7.08
N ASP A 147 -19.85 16.19 7.97
CA ASP A 147 -19.52 17.62 7.83
C ASP A 147 -18.09 17.88 7.34
N ASN A 148 -17.29 16.83 7.10
CA ASN A 148 -15.91 16.96 6.59
C ASN A 148 -15.83 17.29 5.07
N ILE A 149 -16.84 17.98 4.52
CA ILE A 149 -16.87 18.41 3.11
C ILE A 149 -16.21 19.77 2.92
N GLU A 150 -16.02 20.56 3.98
CA GLU A 150 -15.47 21.91 3.87
C GLU A 150 -14.31 22.13 4.82
N LYS A 151 -13.10 22.11 4.26
CA LYS A 151 -12.01 23.08 4.51
C LYS A 151 -10.80 22.66 3.68
N ASP A 152 -10.84 23.02 2.40
CA ASP A 152 -9.65 23.43 1.65
C ASP A 152 -9.76 24.95 1.42
#